data_AF-A0A0F2L589-F1
#
_entry.id   AF-A0A0F2L589-F1
#
_cell.length_a   1.000
_cell.length_b   1.000
_cell.length_c   1.000
_cell.angle_alpha   90.00
_cell.angle_beta   90.00
_cell.angle_gamma   90.00
#
_symmetry.space_group_name_H-M   'P 1'
#
loop_
_entity.id
_entity.type
_entity.pdbx_description
1 polymer ?
#
loop_
_entity_poly.entity_id
_entity_poly.type
_entity_poly.pdbx_seq_one_letter_code
_entity_poly.pdbx_strand_id
1 'polypeptide(L)'
;MSRIEVYADEASEALSLRVPKGLLRGEKAYVELRYRGRRTWALAVSAETDKALADPALLKELGAEQGSAVEVSEVALAPARRVVLSVEPREDPELLRVALAYIPVFAGREFSLTCCNDEVAIKVLAADPSPSYINAETQIVLPQRLTAADVPEVGRLTAYIAPDAAAALGVGEGGAVLVLGRASRLVLRAQVRQGYEGRIGLDGMARQALGVKVGEAVEVAPSPYPPARRIALAPATAKAKL
;
A
#
# COMPACT_ATOMS: atom_id res chain seq x y z
N MET A 1 30.78 1.69 2.57
CA MET A 1 30.04 2.97 2.53
C MET A 1 30.88 3.93 1.72
N SER A 2 30.37 4.32 0.56
CA SER A 2 31.09 5.15 -0.41
C SER A 2 30.36 6.48 -0.55
N ARG A 3 31.07 7.58 -0.81
CA ARG A 3 30.44 8.85 -1.17
C ARG A 3 30.59 9.08 -2.66
N ILE A 4 29.49 9.40 -3.34
CA ILE A 4 29.47 9.65 -4.77
C ILE A 4 28.59 10.84 -5.09
N GLU A 5 29.00 11.63 -6.08
CA GLU A 5 28.16 12.69 -6.61
C GLU A 5 27.04 12.10 -7.46
N VAL A 6 25.81 12.47 -7.12
CA VAL A 6 24.61 12.02 -7.85
C VAL A 6 24.10 13.11 -8.77
N TYR A 7 23.67 12.71 -9.96
CA TYR A 7 23.15 13.61 -11.00
C TYR A 7 21.78 13.11 -11.45
N ALA A 8 20.86 14.04 -11.72
CA ALA A 8 19.54 13.69 -12.24
C ALA A 8 19.65 13.11 -13.65
N ASP A 9 18.87 12.07 -13.93
CA ASP A 9 18.78 11.43 -15.23
C ASP A 9 17.32 11.04 -15.53
N GLU A 10 16.68 11.77 -16.44
CA GLU A 10 15.28 11.52 -16.82
C GLU A 10 15.08 10.20 -17.57
N ALA A 11 16.16 9.59 -18.08
CA ALA A 11 16.12 8.29 -18.71
C ALA A 11 16.27 7.12 -17.71
N SER A 12 16.51 7.41 -16.43
CA SER A 12 16.60 6.38 -15.40
C SER A 12 15.23 5.75 -15.12
N GLU A 13 15.22 4.45 -14.84
CA GLU A 13 14.02 3.77 -14.35
C GLU A 13 13.56 4.42 -13.04
N ALA A 14 12.25 4.41 -12.80
CA ALA A 14 11.65 5.04 -11.62
C ALA A 14 12.32 4.56 -10.33
N LEU A 15 12.75 5.51 -9.49
CA LEU A 15 13.41 5.31 -8.21
C LEU A 15 14.68 4.45 -8.25
N SER A 16 15.34 4.39 -9.41
CA SER A 16 16.59 3.66 -9.60
C SER A 16 17.82 4.57 -9.50
N LEU A 17 18.98 3.93 -9.33
CA LEU A 17 20.29 4.58 -9.32
C LEU A 17 21.24 3.82 -10.24
N ARG A 18 21.72 4.45 -11.31
CA ARG A 18 22.85 3.91 -12.09
C ARG A 18 24.15 4.40 -11.48
N VAL A 19 25.10 3.50 -11.27
CA VAL A 19 26.38 3.84 -10.64
C VAL A 19 27.56 3.34 -11.46
N PRO A 20 28.74 3.97 -11.36
CA PRO A 20 29.95 3.52 -12.04
C PRO A 20 30.31 2.08 -11.69
N LYS A 21 30.89 1.37 -12.67
CA LYS A 21 31.46 0.04 -12.45
C LYS A 21 32.46 0.04 -11.29
N GLY A 22 32.40 -1.00 -10.48
CA GLY A 22 33.26 -1.17 -9.30
C GLY A 22 32.73 -0.49 -8.02
N LEU A 23 31.66 0.31 -8.09
CA LEU A 23 30.99 0.80 -6.88
C LEU A 23 30.17 -0.29 -6.20
N LEU A 24 29.55 -1.16 -6.99
CA LEU A 24 28.80 -2.32 -6.52
C LEU A 24 29.64 -3.59 -6.61
N ARG A 25 29.35 -4.57 -5.74
CA ARG A 25 29.91 -5.92 -5.79
C ARG A 25 29.42 -6.75 -6.98
N GLY A 26 28.26 -6.40 -7.54
CA GLY A 26 27.63 -7.10 -8.66
C GLY A 26 26.96 -6.13 -9.64
N GLU A 27 26.22 -6.66 -10.60
CA GLU A 27 25.55 -5.84 -11.62
C GLU A 27 24.37 -5.04 -11.08
N LYS A 28 23.69 -5.57 -10.05
CA LYS A 28 22.57 -4.90 -9.38
C LYS A 28 22.64 -5.16 -7.88
N ALA A 29 22.28 -4.18 -7.08
CA ALA A 29 22.17 -4.32 -5.64
C ALA A 29 21.16 -3.31 -5.09
N TYR A 30 20.52 -3.64 -3.97
CA TYR A 30 19.82 -2.63 -3.19
C TYR A 30 20.83 -1.78 -2.43
N VAL A 31 20.60 -0.47 -2.41
CA VAL A 31 21.44 0.48 -1.70
C VAL A 31 20.62 1.34 -0.77
N GLU A 32 21.18 1.64 0.40
CA GLU A 32 20.75 2.74 1.24
C GLU A 32 21.51 4.00 0.80
N LEU A 33 20.76 5.06 0.52
CA LEU A 33 21.27 6.39 0.21
C LEU A 33 21.07 7.30 1.42
N ARG A 34 22.11 8.03 1.83
CA ARG A 34 22.04 9.00 2.93
C ARG A 34 22.57 10.35 2.53
N TYR A 35 21.84 11.39 2.91
CA TYR A 35 22.20 12.79 2.66
C TYR A 35 21.56 13.70 3.70
N ARG A 36 22.38 14.52 4.39
CA ARG A 36 21.92 15.52 5.37
C ARG A 36 20.89 14.98 6.39
N GLY A 37 21.13 13.76 6.90
CA GLY A 37 20.26 13.10 7.88
C GLY A 37 19.00 12.44 7.31
N ARG A 38 18.73 12.60 6.01
CA ARG A 38 17.71 11.84 5.28
C ARG A 38 18.29 10.53 4.78
N ARG A 39 17.42 9.53 4.64
CA ARG A 39 17.76 8.24 4.04
C ARG A 39 16.64 7.76 3.13
N THR A 40 17.01 7.06 2.07
CA THR A 40 16.10 6.33 1.18
C THR A 40 16.78 5.05 0.69
N TRP A 41 16.02 4.22 -0.03
CA TRP A 41 16.49 2.99 -0.66
C TRP A 41 16.17 3.00 -2.14
N ALA A 42 17.11 2.49 -2.93
CA ALA A 42 16.97 2.36 -4.38
C ALA A 42 17.51 1.02 -4.85
N LEU A 43 17.04 0.58 -6.01
CA LEU A 43 17.73 -0.45 -6.78
C LEU A 43 18.86 0.24 -7.54
N ALA A 44 20.10 -0.10 -7.20
CA ALA A 44 21.28 0.35 -7.90
C ALA A 44 21.66 -0.63 -9.02
N VAL A 45 22.03 -0.10 -10.17
CA VAL A 45 22.51 -0.87 -11.34
C VAL A 45 23.90 -0.35 -11.71
N SER A 46 24.86 -1.27 -11.84
CA SER A 46 26.18 -0.94 -12.35
C SER A 46 26.09 -0.60 -13.83
N ALA A 47 26.61 0.56 -14.23
CA ALA A 47 26.56 1.06 -15.59
C ALA A 47 27.93 1.59 -16.05
N GLU A 48 28.12 1.67 -17.37
CA GLU A 48 29.26 2.33 -18.00
C GLU A 48 29.09 3.84 -17.93
N THR A 49 29.30 4.39 -16.73
CA THR A 49 29.20 5.83 -16.45
C THR A 49 30.32 6.24 -15.50
N ASP A 50 30.74 7.48 -15.61
CA ASP A 50 31.71 8.14 -14.71
C ASP A 50 31.04 8.70 -13.45
N LYS A 51 29.71 8.82 -13.43
CA LYS A 51 28.92 9.49 -12.38
C LYS A 51 27.78 8.60 -11.91
N ALA A 52 27.27 8.86 -10.70
CA ALA A 52 26.00 8.26 -10.31
C ALA A 52 24.84 9.03 -10.93
N LEU A 53 23.96 8.33 -11.63
CA LEU A 53 22.80 8.88 -12.31
C LEU A 53 21.54 8.37 -11.62
N ALA A 54 20.73 9.28 -11.09
CA ALA A 54 19.57 8.97 -10.28
C ALA A 54 18.30 9.50 -10.94
N ASP A 55 17.21 8.75 -10.79
CA ASP A 55 15.87 9.27 -11.07
C ASP A 55 15.63 10.59 -10.29
N PRO A 56 15.11 11.66 -10.94
CA PRO A 56 14.75 12.90 -10.26
C PRO A 56 13.87 12.71 -9.01
N ALA A 57 12.93 11.76 -9.00
CA ALA A 57 12.09 11.54 -7.83
C ALA A 57 12.89 11.00 -6.63
N LEU A 58 13.89 10.15 -6.88
CA LEU A 58 14.80 9.65 -5.86
C LEU A 58 15.65 10.78 -5.23
N LEU A 59 16.14 11.71 -6.04
CA LEU A 59 16.89 12.88 -5.54
C LEU A 59 16.01 13.80 -4.69
N LYS A 60 14.78 14.07 -5.16
CA LYS A 60 13.79 14.86 -4.44
C LYS A 60 13.47 14.24 -3.07
N GLU A 61 13.28 12.93 -3.02
CA GLU A 61 13.01 12.18 -1.79
C GLU A 61 14.17 12.34 -0.78
N LEU A 62 15.40 12.19 -1.27
CA LEU A 62 16.62 12.34 -0.49
C LEU A 62 16.90 13.81 -0.10
N GLY A 63 16.24 14.78 -0.75
CA GLY A 63 16.52 16.21 -0.59
C GLY A 63 17.89 16.61 -1.14
N ALA A 64 18.38 15.88 -2.14
CA ALA A 64 19.65 16.11 -2.80
C ALA A 64 19.46 16.91 -4.10
N GLU A 65 20.42 17.78 -4.39
CA GLU A 65 20.52 18.49 -5.67
C GLU A 65 21.54 17.81 -6.58
N GLN A 66 21.50 18.11 -7.87
CA GLN A 66 22.49 17.61 -8.82
C GLN A 66 23.92 17.96 -8.36
N GLY A 67 24.82 16.97 -8.39
CA GLY A 67 26.20 17.09 -7.91
C GLY A 67 26.36 16.92 -6.39
N SER A 68 25.26 16.68 -5.63
CA SER A 68 25.38 16.41 -4.19
C SER A 68 26.15 15.13 -3.93
N ALA A 69 27.09 15.17 -2.98
CA ALA A 69 27.78 13.97 -2.52
C ALA A 69 26.86 13.17 -1.57
N VAL A 70 26.40 12.02 -2.03
CA VAL A 70 25.50 11.11 -1.31
C VAL A 70 26.28 9.90 -0.81
N GLU A 71 25.99 9.50 0.42
CA GLU A 71 26.54 8.27 0.99
C GLU A 71 25.73 7.07 0.49
N VAL A 72 26.42 6.08 -0.07
CA VAL A 72 25.84 4.88 -0.67
C VAL A 72 26.41 3.66 0.05
N SER A 73 25.52 2.77 0.47
CA SER A 73 25.89 1.47 1.04
C SER A 73 24.99 0.38 0.50
N GLU A 74 25.56 -0.71 0.01
CA GLU A 74 24.80 -1.92 -0.32
C GLU A 74 24.10 -2.46 0.94
N VAL A 75 22.85 -2.86 0.76
CA VAL A 75 22.03 -3.45 1.80
C VAL A 75 21.30 -4.68 1.25
N ALA A 76 21.03 -5.64 2.12
CA ALA A 76 20.12 -6.74 1.81
C ALA A 76 18.69 -6.28 2.15
N LEU A 77 17.83 -6.16 1.15
CA LEU A 77 16.39 -6.03 1.35
C LEU A 77 15.74 -7.39 1.17
N ALA A 78 14.82 -7.73 2.06
CA ALA A 78 13.95 -8.90 1.89
C ALA A 78 12.76 -8.53 1.01
N PRO A 79 12.15 -9.48 0.29
CA PRO A 79 10.89 -9.24 -0.40
C PRO A 79 9.79 -8.93 0.63
N ALA A 80 8.91 -8.01 0.28
CA ALA A 80 7.74 -7.69 1.06
C ALA A 80 6.76 -8.86 0.99
N ARG A 81 6.28 -9.32 2.14
CA ARG A 81 5.15 -10.24 2.22
C ARG A 81 3.85 -9.51 1.94
N ARG A 82 3.76 -8.28 2.44
CA ARG A 82 2.56 -7.45 2.36
C ARG A 82 2.91 -5.98 2.26
N VAL A 83 2.23 -5.26 1.38
CA VAL A 83 2.35 -3.81 1.21
C VAL A 83 0.97 -3.18 1.13
N VAL A 84 0.76 -2.11 1.89
CA VAL A 84 -0.48 -1.31 1.85
C VAL A 84 -0.18 -0.03 1.10
N LEU A 85 -0.91 0.20 0.01
CA LEU A 85 -0.71 1.36 -0.86
C LEU A 85 -1.97 2.22 -0.88
N SER A 86 -1.78 3.54 -0.87
CA SER A 86 -2.76 4.49 -1.39
C SER A 86 -2.35 4.82 -2.82
N VAL A 87 -3.28 4.68 -3.76
CA VAL A 87 -3.01 4.78 -5.20
C VAL A 87 -4.08 5.64 -5.85
N GLU A 88 -3.67 6.63 -6.64
CA GLU A 88 -4.55 7.56 -7.35
C GLU A 88 -4.05 7.83 -8.79
N PRO A 89 -4.85 7.56 -9.84
CA PRO A 89 -6.15 6.88 -9.80
C PRO A 89 -6.05 5.44 -9.26
N ARG A 90 -7.18 4.85 -8.86
CA ARG A 90 -7.17 3.48 -8.32
C ARG A 90 -6.85 2.49 -9.44
N GLU A 91 -5.86 1.65 -9.21
CA GLU A 91 -5.37 0.66 -10.18
C GLU A 91 -5.59 -0.78 -9.74
N ASP A 92 -5.46 -1.71 -10.68
CA ASP A 92 -5.48 -3.14 -10.42
C ASP A 92 -4.22 -3.57 -9.61
N PRO A 93 -4.37 -4.29 -8.48
CA PRO A 93 -3.25 -4.76 -7.67
C PRO A 93 -2.23 -5.65 -8.41
N GLU A 94 -2.66 -6.44 -9.38
CA GLU A 94 -1.76 -7.27 -10.21
C GLU A 94 -0.89 -6.40 -11.11
N LEU A 95 -1.49 -5.40 -11.77
CA LEU A 95 -0.76 -4.45 -12.60
C LEU A 95 0.24 -3.65 -11.78
N LEU A 96 -0.17 -3.16 -10.61
CA LEU A 96 0.72 -2.48 -9.67
C LEU A 96 1.87 -3.38 -9.23
N ARG A 97 1.65 -4.68 -9.01
CA ARG A 97 2.73 -5.60 -8.61
C ARG A 97 3.80 -5.71 -9.68
N VAL A 98 3.40 -5.76 -10.95
CA VAL A 98 4.32 -5.81 -12.08
C VAL A 98 5.04 -4.47 -12.23
N ALA A 99 4.31 -3.36 -12.20
CA ALA A 99 4.88 -2.01 -12.35
C ALA A 99 5.85 -1.64 -11.21
N LEU A 100 5.60 -2.13 -9.99
CA LEU A 100 6.40 -1.86 -8.81
C LEU A 100 7.47 -2.93 -8.53
N ALA A 101 7.64 -3.91 -9.41
CA ALA A 101 8.57 -5.00 -9.19
C ALA A 101 9.99 -4.46 -8.89
N TYR A 102 10.60 -4.99 -7.83
CA TYR A 102 11.92 -4.61 -7.33
C TYR A 102 12.05 -3.18 -6.77
N ILE A 103 11.00 -2.35 -6.80
CA ILE A 103 11.03 -1.02 -6.17
C ILE A 103 11.09 -1.19 -4.64
N PRO A 104 12.06 -0.57 -3.95
CA PRO A 104 12.09 -0.57 -2.50
C PRO A 104 10.90 0.20 -1.90
N VAL A 105 10.25 -0.40 -0.92
CA VAL A 105 9.07 0.15 -0.24
C VAL A 105 9.29 0.25 1.27
N PHE A 106 8.81 1.34 1.83
CA PHE A 106 8.81 1.60 3.26
C PHE A 106 7.74 2.64 3.60
N ALA A 107 7.24 2.60 4.84
CA ALA A 107 6.12 3.46 5.24
C ALA A 107 6.45 4.95 5.06
N GLY A 108 5.50 5.69 4.47
CA GLY A 108 5.63 7.11 4.20
C GLY A 108 6.30 7.46 2.86
N ARG A 109 6.81 6.48 2.11
CA ARG A 109 7.35 6.74 0.77
C ARG A 109 6.24 7.18 -0.18
N GLU A 110 6.48 8.25 -0.92
CA GLU A 110 5.54 8.83 -1.89
C GLU A 110 6.27 9.05 -3.22
N PHE A 111 5.67 8.60 -4.32
CA PHE A 111 6.22 8.74 -5.67
C PHE A 111 5.11 8.61 -6.72
N SER A 112 5.38 9.11 -7.92
CA SER A 112 4.57 8.85 -9.10
C SER A 112 5.32 7.90 -10.02
N LEU A 113 4.60 7.10 -10.79
CA LEU A 113 5.16 6.41 -11.94
C LEU A 113 4.15 6.38 -13.08
N THR A 114 4.65 6.29 -14.29
CA THR A 114 3.81 6.05 -15.47
C THR A 114 3.59 4.55 -15.61
N CYS A 115 2.39 4.07 -15.30
CA CYS A 115 1.96 2.71 -15.59
C CYS A 115 0.53 2.70 -16.08
N CYS A 116 0.12 1.61 -16.76
CA CYS A 116 -1.29 1.41 -17.10
C CYS A 116 -1.89 2.52 -18.00
N ASN A 117 -1.04 3.18 -18.80
CA ASN A 117 -1.36 4.33 -19.69
C ASN A 117 -1.52 5.69 -19.01
N ASP A 118 -1.40 5.78 -17.68
CA ASP A 118 -1.57 7.02 -16.93
C ASP A 118 -0.42 7.26 -15.93
N GLU A 119 -0.34 8.48 -15.41
CA GLU A 119 0.50 8.76 -14.23
C GLU A 119 -0.26 8.34 -12.97
N VAL A 120 0.37 7.49 -12.17
CA VAL A 120 -0.22 6.96 -10.94
C VAL A 120 0.58 7.45 -9.74
N ALA A 121 -0.08 8.20 -8.87
CA ALA A 121 0.46 8.64 -7.60
C ALA A 121 0.34 7.54 -6.55
N ILE A 122 1.45 7.16 -5.93
CA ILE A 122 1.56 6.04 -5.00
C ILE A 122 2.13 6.53 -3.67
N LYS A 123 1.45 6.17 -2.58
CA LYS A 123 1.92 6.33 -1.22
C LYS A 123 1.95 4.99 -0.51
N VAL A 124 3.13 4.62 -0.02
CA VAL A 124 3.31 3.41 0.80
C VAL A 124 2.84 3.71 2.21
N LEU A 125 1.72 3.12 2.60
CA LEU A 125 1.16 3.28 3.94
C LEU A 125 1.84 2.34 4.95
N ALA A 126 2.13 1.10 4.52
CA ALA A 126 2.84 0.12 5.32
C ALA A 126 3.51 -0.94 4.44
N ALA A 127 4.59 -1.55 4.93
CA ALA A 127 5.26 -2.69 4.31
C ALA A 127 5.72 -3.67 5.40
N ASP A 128 5.66 -4.98 5.12
CA ASP A 128 6.14 -6.04 6.01
C ASP A 128 7.05 -7.04 5.27
N PRO A 129 8.33 -7.17 5.62
CA PRO A 129 9.08 -6.31 6.56
C PRO A 129 9.27 -4.89 5.98
N SER A 130 9.78 -3.95 6.77
CA SER A 130 10.14 -2.60 6.29
C SER A 130 11.57 -2.23 6.72
N PRO A 131 12.42 -1.69 5.82
CA PRO A 131 12.23 -1.59 4.36
C PRO A 131 12.25 -2.96 3.67
N SER A 132 11.64 -3.06 2.50
CA SER A 132 11.58 -4.28 1.66
C SER A 132 11.44 -3.90 0.19
N TYR A 133 11.30 -4.87 -0.72
CA TYR A 133 10.98 -4.64 -2.12
C TYR A 133 9.78 -5.47 -2.57
N ILE A 134 9.05 -5.02 -3.59
CA ILE A 134 7.91 -5.76 -4.14
C ILE A 134 8.39 -6.85 -5.10
N ASN A 135 7.84 -8.07 -4.98
CA ASN A 135 8.05 -9.17 -5.90
C ASN A 135 6.71 -9.82 -6.31
N ALA A 136 6.78 -10.91 -7.07
CA ALA A 136 5.60 -11.65 -7.55
C ALA A 136 4.72 -12.24 -6.44
N GLU A 137 5.27 -12.48 -5.25
CA GLU A 137 4.57 -13.08 -4.10
C GLU A 137 4.04 -12.02 -3.12
N THR A 138 4.40 -10.75 -3.32
CA THR A 138 3.98 -9.67 -2.45
C THR A 138 2.46 -9.46 -2.53
N GLN A 139 1.79 -9.55 -1.38
CA GLN A 139 0.39 -9.16 -1.26
C GLN A 139 0.26 -7.63 -1.28
N ILE A 140 -0.35 -7.09 -2.33
CA ILE A 140 -0.70 -5.66 -2.42
C ILE A 140 -2.11 -5.46 -1.88
N VAL A 141 -2.25 -4.56 -0.91
CA VAL A 141 -3.53 -4.19 -0.30
C VAL A 141 -3.83 -2.74 -0.65
N LEU A 142 -4.99 -2.52 -1.28
CA LEU A 142 -5.52 -1.20 -1.60
C LEU A 142 -6.73 -0.91 -0.70
N PRO A 143 -6.57 -0.11 0.36
CA PRO A 143 -7.67 0.25 1.25
C PRO A 143 -8.88 0.83 0.51
N GLN A 144 -10.06 0.58 1.04
CA GLN A 144 -11.32 1.13 0.54
C GLN A 144 -11.64 2.41 1.31
N ARG A 145 -12.11 3.45 0.63
CA ARG A 145 -12.56 4.68 1.31
C ARG A 145 -13.94 4.45 1.93
N LEU A 146 -14.05 4.64 3.24
CA LEU A 146 -15.30 4.47 3.95
C LEU A 146 -16.32 5.55 3.57
N THR A 147 -17.52 5.13 3.21
CA THR A 147 -18.69 5.99 3.06
C THR A 147 -19.79 5.58 4.04
N ALA A 148 -20.73 6.50 4.30
CA ALA A 148 -21.97 6.12 4.93
C ALA A 148 -22.76 5.25 3.95
N ALA A 149 -23.34 4.16 4.43
CA ALA A 149 -24.30 3.40 3.64
C ALA A 149 -25.46 4.31 3.20
N ASP A 150 -25.79 4.26 1.92
CA ASP A 150 -26.89 4.97 1.28
C ASP A 150 -28.26 4.36 1.61
N VAL A 151 -28.29 3.13 2.12
CA VAL A 151 -29.49 2.47 2.62
C VAL A 151 -29.53 2.50 4.15
N PRO A 152 -30.65 2.94 4.76
CA PRO A 152 -30.83 2.91 6.20
C PRO A 152 -31.13 1.48 6.70
N GLU A 153 -30.19 0.55 6.54
CA GLU A 153 -30.22 -0.75 7.20
C GLU A 153 -29.39 -0.68 8.49
N VAL A 154 -30.02 -0.23 9.58
CA VAL A 154 -29.36 -0.17 10.89
C VAL A 154 -29.30 -1.57 11.50
N GLY A 155 -28.09 -2.04 11.82
CA GLY A 155 -27.88 -3.22 12.66
C GLY A 155 -27.88 -4.56 11.94
N ARG A 156 -27.80 -4.54 10.61
CA ARG A 156 -27.63 -5.75 9.81
C ARG A 156 -26.17 -6.16 9.63
N LEU A 157 -25.22 -5.35 10.12
CA LEU A 157 -23.77 -5.57 9.96
C LEU A 157 -23.43 -5.84 8.49
N THR A 158 -23.92 -4.95 7.63
CA THR A 158 -23.77 -5.04 6.17
C THR A 158 -22.61 -4.16 5.70
N ALA A 159 -21.84 -4.66 4.74
CA ALA A 159 -20.84 -3.93 3.99
C ALA A 159 -21.24 -3.83 2.51
N TYR A 160 -21.48 -2.62 2.04
CA TYR A 160 -21.73 -2.37 0.62
C TYR A 160 -20.39 -2.19 -0.11
N ILE A 161 -20.14 -3.05 -1.09
CA ILE A 161 -18.88 -3.08 -1.87
C ILE A 161 -19.18 -3.15 -3.36
N ALA A 162 -18.29 -2.62 -4.19
CA ALA A 162 -18.44 -2.70 -5.64
C ALA A 162 -18.17 -4.12 -6.19
N PRO A 163 -18.70 -4.46 -7.39
CA PRO A 163 -18.53 -5.77 -8.00
C PRO A 163 -17.06 -6.18 -8.22
N ASP A 164 -16.21 -5.24 -8.60
CA ASP A 164 -14.77 -5.43 -8.78
C ASP A 164 -14.08 -5.80 -7.45
N ALA A 165 -14.38 -5.07 -6.38
CA ALA A 165 -13.89 -5.35 -5.04
C ALA A 165 -14.38 -6.71 -4.54
N ALA A 166 -15.65 -7.06 -4.78
CA ALA A 166 -16.22 -8.35 -4.43
C ALA A 166 -15.52 -9.51 -5.17
N ALA A 167 -15.30 -9.34 -6.48
CA ALA A 167 -14.59 -10.31 -7.31
C ALA A 167 -13.12 -10.49 -6.87
N ALA A 168 -12.39 -9.39 -6.61
CA ALA A 168 -11.02 -9.43 -6.12
C ALA A 168 -10.89 -10.12 -4.75
N LEU A 169 -11.92 -10.00 -3.91
CA LEU A 169 -11.99 -10.70 -2.62
C LEU A 169 -12.49 -12.15 -2.77
N GLY A 170 -12.97 -12.57 -3.95
CA GLY A 170 -13.61 -13.87 -4.14
C GLY A 170 -14.89 -14.03 -3.31
N VAL A 171 -15.59 -12.93 -3.01
CA VAL A 171 -16.80 -12.91 -2.17
C VAL A 171 -18.02 -12.58 -3.04
N GLY A 172 -19.02 -13.46 -3.02
CA GLY A 172 -20.30 -13.24 -3.70
C GLY A 172 -21.31 -12.42 -2.89
N GLU A 173 -22.42 -12.09 -3.53
CA GLU A 173 -23.59 -11.46 -2.91
C GLU A 173 -24.05 -12.24 -1.66
N GLY A 174 -24.17 -11.56 -0.53
CA GLY A 174 -24.52 -12.18 0.75
C GLY A 174 -23.41 -12.97 1.44
N GLY A 175 -22.20 -13.01 0.87
CA GLY A 175 -21.01 -13.56 1.51
C GLY A 175 -20.54 -12.72 2.71
N ALA A 176 -19.35 -12.99 3.23
CA ALA A 176 -18.82 -12.30 4.40
C ALA A 176 -17.43 -11.72 4.14
N VAL A 177 -17.24 -10.47 4.55
CA VAL A 177 -15.96 -9.76 4.51
C VAL A 177 -15.52 -9.39 5.92
N LEU A 178 -14.22 -9.41 6.16
CA LEU A 178 -13.60 -8.87 7.35
C LEU A 178 -13.19 -7.42 7.05
N VAL A 179 -13.74 -6.47 7.80
CA VAL A 179 -13.31 -5.07 7.76
C VAL A 179 -12.41 -4.79 8.95
N LEU A 180 -11.22 -4.25 8.66
CA LEU A 180 -10.24 -3.88 9.68
C LEU A 180 -10.35 -2.38 9.94
N GLY A 181 -10.88 -2.05 11.12
CA GLY A 181 -10.95 -0.68 11.61
C GLY A 181 -9.80 -0.37 12.56
N ARG A 182 -9.77 0.88 13.04
CA ARG A 182 -8.77 1.35 14.01
C ARG A 182 -8.97 0.73 15.40
N ALA A 183 -10.21 0.55 15.84
CA ALA A 183 -10.51 0.06 17.19
C ALA A 183 -10.74 -1.47 17.23
N SER A 184 -11.30 -2.04 16.17
CA SER A 184 -11.64 -3.45 16.12
C SER A 184 -11.68 -3.97 14.68
N ARG A 185 -11.96 -5.26 14.54
CA ARG A 185 -12.24 -5.93 13.27
C ARG A 185 -13.64 -6.52 13.32
N LEU A 186 -14.43 -6.36 12.26
CA LEU A 186 -15.79 -6.90 12.18
C LEU A 186 -15.95 -7.75 10.93
N VAL A 187 -16.64 -8.88 11.10
CA VAL A 187 -17.15 -9.65 9.98
C VAL A 187 -18.51 -9.07 9.61
N LEU A 188 -18.64 -8.63 8.37
CA LEU A 188 -19.84 -7.99 7.85
C LEU A 188 -20.34 -8.79 6.64
N ARG A 189 -21.67 -8.83 6.46
CA ARG A 189 -22.29 -9.41 5.28
C ARG A 189 -22.02 -8.52 4.07
N ALA A 190 -21.48 -9.07 3.00
CA ALA A 190 -21.25 -8.36 1.75
C ALA A 190 -22.57 -8.15 0.99
N GLN A 191 -22.79 -6.92 0.52
CA GLN A 191 -23.81 -6.55 -0.44
C GLN A 191 -23.12 -5.88 -1.63
N VAL A 192 -23.19 -6.50 -2.80
CA VAL A 192 -22.48 -6.09 -4.00
C VAL A 192 -23.33 -5.06 -4.74
N ARG A 193 -22.82 -3.85 -4.89
CA ARG A 193 -23.54 -2.72 -5.50
C ARG A 193 -22.62 -1.81 -6.30
N GLN A 194 -23.10 -1.37 -7.45
CA GLN A 194 -22.49 -0.29 -8.23
C GLN A 194 -22.44 1.02 -7.42
N GLY A 195 -21.47 1.89 -7.70
CA GLY A 195 -21.32 3.20 -7.06
C GLY A 195 -20.44 3.20 -5.79
N TYR A 196 -19.90 2.03 -5.44
CA TYR A 196 -18.97 1.82 -4.33
C TYR A 196 -17.54 1.53 -4.82
N GLU A 197 -17.19 1.91 -6.05
CA GLU A 197 -15.86 1.66 -6.62
C GLU A 197 -14.80 2.41 -5.79
N GLY A 198 -13.80 1.68 -5.30
CA GLY A 198 -12.81 2.21 -4.36
C GLY A 198 -13.36 2.64 -2.99
N ARG A 199 -14.60 2.26 -2.67
CA ARG A 199 -15.32 2.65 -1.46
C ARG A 199 -15.93 1.45 -0.76
N ILE A 200 -16.32 1.65 0.49
CA ILE A 200 -17.13 0.70 1.24
C ILE A 200 -18.17 1.44 2.06
N GLY A 201 -19.44 1.09 1.88
CA GLY A 201 -20.56 1.67 2.63
C GLY A 201 -20.82 0.89 3.91
N LEU A 202 -20.75 1.55 5.05
CA LEU A 202 -21.10 0.95 6.36
C LEU A 202 -22.16 1.77 7.09
N ASP A 203 -23.01 1.09 7.85
CA ASP A 203 -23.99 1.73 8.74
C ASP A 203 -23.31 2.43 9.94
N GLY A 204 -24.07 3.21 10.70
CA GLY A 204 -23.52 3.94 11.87
C GLY A 204 -22.94 3.02 12.95
N MET A 205 -23.56 1.86 13.19
CA MET A 205 -23.16 0.96 14.27
C MET A 205 -21.88 0.20 13.95
N ALA A 206 -21.75 -0.32 12.73
CA ALA A 206 -20.53 -0.96 12.23
C ALA A 206 -19.36 0.03 12.27
N ARG A 207 -19.57 1.28 11.83
CA ARG A 207 -18.53 2.33 11.89
C ARG A 207 -18.09 2.62 13.32
N GLN A 208 -19.03 2.79 14.24
CA GLN A 208 -18.73 3.04 15.65
C GLN A 208 -17.94 1.87 16.26
N ALA A 209 -18.37 0.64 16.01
CA ALA A 209 -17.71 -0.55 16.52
C ALA A 209 -16.30 -0.73 15.94
N LEU A 210 -16.08 -0.40 14.66
CA LEU A 210 -14.76 -0.39 14.02
C LEU A 210 -13.89 0.81 14.43
N GLY A 211 -14.49 1.85 15.03
CA GLY A 211 -13.79 3.09 15.42
C GLY A 211 -13.33 3.92 14.22
N VAL A 212 -14.13 3.95 13.14
CA VAL A 212 -13.79 4.59 11.86
C VAL A 212 -14.77 5.70 11.48
N LYS A 213 -14.28 6.72 10.78
CA LYS A 213 -15.06 7.88 10.31
C LYS A 213 -15.20 7.86 8.79
N VAL A 214 -16.29 8.42 8.29
CA VAL A 214 -16.49 8.59 6.83
C VAL A 214 -15.30 9.34 6.24
N GLY A 215 -14.82 8.88 5.09
CA GLY A 215 -13.63 9.38 4.42
C GLY A 215 -12.33 8.68 4.84
N GLU A 216 -12.30 7.97 5.97
CA GLU A 216 -11.13 7.18 6.36
C GLU A 216 -10.96 5.96 5.45
N ALA A 217 -9.71 5.56 5.22
CA ALA A 217 -9.37 4.34 4.52
C ALA A 217 -9.47 3.14 5.46
N VAL A 218 -10.10 2.07 5.01
CA VAL A 218 -10.22 0.82 5.75
C VAL A 218 -9.79 -0.35 4.88
N GLU A 219 -9.16 -1.35 5.49
CA GLU A 219 -8.83 -2.56 4.78
C GLU A 219 -10.00 -3.54 4.82
N VAL A 220 -10.22 -4.20 3.69
CA VAL A 220 -11.27 -5.20 3.53
C VAL A 220 -10.61 -6.48 3.04
N ALA A 221 -10.92 -7.58 3.70
CA ALA A 221 -10.41 -8.90 3.39
C ALA A 221 -11.56 -9.91 3.33
N PRO A 222 -11.36 -11.08 2.70
CA PRO A 222 -12.31 -12.18 2.80
C PRO A 222 -12.45 -12.59 4.27
N SER A 223 -13.67 -12.95 4.71
CA SER A 223 -13.84 -13.47 6.08
C SER A 223 -13.12 -14.81 6.23
N PRO A 224 -12.18 -14.95 7.18
CA PRO A 224 -11.56 -16.25 7.46
C PRO A 224 -12.45 -17.15 8.31
N TYR A 225 -13.57 -16.62 8.81
CA TYR A 225 -14.42 -17.31 9.77
C TYR A 225 -15.52 -18.10 9.05
N PRO A 226 -15.68 -19.40 9.36
CA PRO A 226 -16.79 -20.19 8.82
C PRO A 226 -18.13 -19.77 9.43
N PRO A 227 -19.26 -20.12 8.80
CA PRO A 227 -20.58 -19.91 9.37
C PRO A 227 -20.71 -20.52 10.77
N ALA A 228 -21.32 -19.76 11.68
CA ALA A 228 -21.59 -20.25 13.03
C ALA A 228 -22.60 -21.41 12.99
N ARG A 229 -22.34 -22.49 13.74
CA ARG A 229 -23.24 -23.66 13.84
C ARG A 229 -24.26 -23.54 14.98
N ARG A 230 -23.87 -22.88 16.07
CA ARG A 230 -24.72 -22.63 17.24
C ARG A 230 -24.31 -21.29 17.84
N ILE A 231 -25.30 -20.49 18.22
CA ILE A 231 -25.10 -19.20 18.86
C ILE A 231 -25.86 -19.23 20.19
N ALA A 232 -25.20 -18.87 21.29
CA ALA A 232 -25.85 -18.63 22.56
C ALA A 232 -26.03 -17.11 22.71
N LEU A 233 -27.27 -16.68 22.92
CA LEU A 233 -27.62 -15.27 23.12
C LEU A 233 -28.16 -15.09 24.54
N ALA A 234 -27.77 -13.99 25.18
CA ALA A 234 -28.37 -13.53 26.41
C ALA A 234 -28.99 -12.14 26.16
N PRO A 235 -30.19 -11.87 26.69
CA PRO A 235 -30.78 -10.54 26.58
C PRO A 235 -29.90 -9.52 27.28
N ALA A 236 -29.77 -8.32 26.70
CA ALA A 236 -29.14 -7.21 27.39
C ALA A 236 -30.00 -6.83 28.60
N THR A 237 -29.52 -7.11 29.82
CA THR A 237 -30.17 -6.60 31.02
C THR A 237 -29.95 -5.09 31.08
N ALA A 238 -30.90 -4.33 30.55
CA ALA A 238 -30.95 -2.90 30.77
C ALA A 238 -31.05 -2.66 32.28
N LYS A 239 -30.00 -2.09 32.91
CA LYS A 239 -30.24 -1.30 34.11
C LYS A 239 -30.88 0.00 33.65
N ALA A 240 -32.20 -0.03 33.52
CA ALA A 240 -32.98 1.19 33.53
C ALA A 240 -32.75 1.88 34.88
N LYS A 241 -32.18 3.09 34.83
CA LYS A 241 -32.44 4.13 35.83
C LYS A 241 -32.71 5.41 35.04
N LEU A 242 -34.01 5.72 34.94
CA LEU A 242 -34.50 7.09 34.86
C LEU A 242 -34.04 7.85 36.10
#